data_AF-S8BWF1-F1
#
_entry.id   AF-S8BWF1-F1
#
_cell.length_a   1.000
_cell.length_b   1.000
_cell.length_c   1.000
_cell.angle_alpha   90.00
_cell.angle_beta   90.00
_cell.angle_gamma   90.00
#
_symmetry.space_group_name_H-M   'P 1'
#
loop_
_entity.id
_entity.type
_entity.pdbx_description
1 polymer ?
#
loop_
_entity_poly.entity_id
_entity_poly.type
_entity_poly.pdbx_seq_one_letter_code
_entity_poly.pdbx_strand_id
1 'polypeptide(L)'
;IYKVHQHLRNINPDAYEPNIIAIGPYHRDKEKTRMMETHKKRYLESILQRHKEITEGELFSAVAKIGGHARAAYSDCVEIRSPEFEMMLVRDGCFIVELVRKFVDTDPSNENDPIFQMEWMMNSLQRDLMLFENQIPFFVI
;
A
#
# COMPACT_ATOMS: atom_id res chain seq x y z
N ILE A 1 -4.46 13.14 5.67
CA ILE A 1 -3.11 12.57 5.69
C ILE A 1 -2.14 13.72 5.47
N TYR A 2 -1.46 14.13 6.53
CA TYR A 2 -0.53 15.26 6.49
C TYR A 2 0.88 14.76 6.21
N LYS A 3 1.74 15.62 5.64
CA LYS A 3 3.18 15.38 5.69
C LYS A 3 3.76 15.83 7.01
N VAL A 4 4.80 15.15 7.46
CA VAL A 4 5.57 15.57 8.61
C VAL A 4 6.27 16.88 8.28
N HIS A 5 6.23 17.81 9.22
CA HIS A 5 6.84 19.12 9.04
C HIS A 5 8.32 19.01 8.68
N GLN A 6 8.77 19.78 7.69
CA GLN A 6 10.13 19.65 7.12
C GLN A 6 11.23 19.77 8.18
N HIS A 7 11.03 20.60 9.22
CA HIS A 7 11.98 20.72 10.32
C HIS A 7 12.23 19.39 11.05
N LEU A 8 11.16 18.61 11.34
CA LEU A 8 11.29 17.31 11.98
C LEU A 8 11.94 16.30 11.06
N ARG A 9 11.57 16.32 9.77
CA ARG A 9 12.19 15.47 8.75
C ARG A 9 13.69 15.73 8.61
N ASN A 10 14.13 16.98 8.70
CA ASN A 10 15.55 17.33 8.59
C ASN A 10 16.40 16.82 9.78
N ILE A 11 15.78 16.61 10.95
CA ILE A 11 16.47 16.07 12.13
C ILE A 11 16.78 14.58 11.94
N ASN A 12 15.80 13.81 11.43
CA ASN A 12 15.97 12.40 11.16
C ASN A 12 15.13 11.98 9.94
N PRO A 13 15.68 12.05 8.72
CA PRO A 13 14.95 11.69 7.50
C PRO A 13 14.48 10.23 7.50
N ASP A 14 15.31 9.32 8.02
CA ASP A 14 15.05 7.87 8.02
C ASP A 14 13.86 7.46 8.90
N ALA A 15 13.47 8.33 9.85
CA ALA A 15 12.29 8.09 10.70
C ALA A 15 10.96 8.29 9.97
N TYR A 16 10.95 8.95 8.80
CA TYR A 16 9.72 9.35 8.09
C TYR A 16 9.63 8.77 6.69
N GLU A 17 10.56 7.90 6.35
CA GLU A 17 10.80 7.49 4.99
C GLU A 17 10.75 5.95 4.93
N PRO A 18 9.88 5.35 4.10
CA PRO A 18 9.75 3.90 4.06
C PRO A 18 11.00 3.24 3.48
N ASN A 19 11.34 2.04 3.93
CA ASN A 19 12.51 1.31 3.42
C ASN A 19 12.18 0.29 2.34
N ILE A 20 11.05 -0.41 2.43
CA ILE A 20 10.71 -1.52 1.54
C ILE A 20 9.36 -1.35 0.83
N ILE A 21 8.41 -0.61 1.41
CA ILE A 21 7.08 -0.46 0.82
C ILE A 21 6.56 0.97 0.90
N ALA A 22 6.17 1.53 -0.24
CA ALA A 22 5.37 2.75 -0.30
C ALA A 22 3.89 2.38 -0.25
N ILE A 23 3.08 3.11 0.49
CA ILE A 23 1.61 3.01 0.51
C ILE A 23 1.08 4.43 0.33
N GLY A 24 0.20 4.60 -0.64
CA GLY A 24 -0.28 5.90 -1.05
C GLY A 24 0.76 6.70 -1.85
N PRO A 25 0.46 7.99 -2.11
CA PRO A 25 1.14 8.79 -3.12
C PRO A 25 2.47 9.40 -2.67
N TYR A 26 2.69 9.63 -1.37
CA TYR A 26 3.80 10.47 -0.90
C TYR A 26 5.19 9.85 -1.07
N HIS A 27 5.28 8.52 -1.06
CA HIS A 27 6.55 7.79 -1.22
C HIS A 27 6.60 6.94 -2.50
N ARG A 28 5.69 7.20 -3.45
CA ARG A 28 5.56 6.45 -4.69
C ARG A 28 6.85 6.54 -5.55
N ASP A 29 7.10 5.48 -6.32
CA ASP A 29 8.14 5.38 -7.35
C ASP A 29 9.58 5.53 -6.84
N LYS A 30 9.81 5.37 -5.53
CA LYS A 30 11.15 5.30 -4.96
C LYS A 30 11.79 3.95 -5.24
N GLU A 31 13.05 3.98 -5.67
CA GLU A 31 13.81 2.79 -6.09
C GLU A 31 13.73 1.65 -5.07
N LYS A 32 13.94 1.97 -3.80
CA LYS A 32 13.86 1.02 -2.67
C LYS A 32 12.50 0.34 -2.46
N THR A 33 11.41 0.94 -2.94
CA THR A 33 10.04 0.40 -2.79
C THR A 33 9.58 -0.40 -4.01
N ARG A 34 10.35 -0.36 -5.11
CA ARG A 34 9.98 -0.95 -6.41
C ARG A 34 9.78 -2.46 -6.35
N MET A 35 10.56 -3.17 -5.53
CA MET A 35 10.41 -4.61 -5.36
C MET A 35 9.01 -4.96 -4.84
N MET A 36 8.49 -4.17 -3.89
CA MET A 36 7.22 -4.46 -3.25
C MET A 36 6.02 -4.19 -4.16
N GLU A 37 6.15 -3.34 -5.18
CA GLU A 37 5.11 -3.18 -6.21
C GLU A 37 4.76 -4.51 -6.91
N THR A 38 5.74 -5.40 -7.08
CA THR A 38 5.50 -6.74 -7.60
C THR A 38 4.70 -7.59 -6.61
N HIS A 39 4.98 -7.49 -5.31
CA HIS A 39 4.23 -8.20 -4.27
C HIS A 39 2.79 -7.69 -4.15
N LYS A 40 2.56 -6.37 -4.25
CA LYS A 40 1.20 -5.81 -4.31
C LYS A 40 0.37 -6.38 -5.46
N LYS A 41 0.97 -6.50 -6.65
CA LYS A 41 0.32 -7.15 -7.80
C LYS A 41 0.00 -8.62 -7.53
N ARG A 42 0.96 -9.37 -6.98
CA ARG A 42 0.75 -10.77 -6.58
C ARG A 42 -0.39 -10.93 -5.56
N TYR A 43 -0.53 -9.99 -4.62
CA TYR A 43 -1.59 -10.02 -3.60
C TYR A 43 -2.95 -9.72 -4.21
N LEU A 44 -3.03 -8.73 -5.10
CA LEU A 44 -4.23 -8.48 -5.91
C LEU A 44 -4.61 -9.72 -6.72
N GLU A 45 -3.67 -10.33 -7.44
CA GLU A 45 -3.91 -11.57 -8.20
C GLU A 45 -4.38 -12.71 -7.29
N SER A 46 -3.82 -12.86 -6.09
CA SER A 46 -4.21 -13.88 -5.11
C SER A 46 -5.65 -13.67 -4.59
N ILE A 47 -6.08 -12.42 -4.40
CA ILE A 47 -7.48 -12.08 -4.08
C ILE A 47 -8.38 -12.48 -5.24
N LEU A 48 -8.07 -12.03 -6.47
CA LEU A 48 -8.89 -12.29 -7.65
C LEU A 48 -8.99 -13.78 -8.01
N GLN A 49 -7.93 -14.57 -7.76
CA GLN A 49 -7.94 -16.02 -7.98
C GLN A 49 -8.86 -16.75 -7.00
N ARG A 50 -8.98 -16.26 -5.76
CA ARG A 50 -9.91 -16.81 -4.75
C ARG A 50 -11.34 -16.33 -4.95
N HIS A 51 -11.51 -15.08 -5.38
CA HIS A 51 -12.80 -14.43 -5.62
C HIS A 51 -13.04 -14.23 -7.12
N LYS A 52 -13.34 -15.33 -7.82
CA LYS A 52 -13.52 -15.33 -9.29
C LYS A 52 -14.71 -14.50 -9.76
N GLU A 53 -15.61 -14.15 -8.85
CA GLU A 53 -16.74 -13.26 -9.04
C GLU A 53 -16.35 -11.78 -9.10
N ILE A 54 -15.14 -11.41 -8.67
CA ILE A 54 -14.62 -10.04 -8.66
C ILE A 54 -13.52 -9.91 -9.72
N THR A 55 -13.56 -8.83 -10.48
CA THR A 55 -12.53 -8.46 -11.45
C THR A 55 -11.72 -7.25 -11.00
N GLU A 56 -10.49 -7.14 -11.51
CA GLU A 56 -9.66 -5.92 -11.31
C GLU A 56 -10.38 -4.66 -11.79
N GLY A 57 -11.16 -4.76 -12.88
CA GLY A 57 -11.95 -3.66 -13.42
C GLY A 57 -13.07 -3.20 -12.49
N GLU A 58 -13.69 -4.11 -11.74
CA GLU A 58 -14.71 -3.76 -10.75
C GLU A 58 -14.09 -3.09 -9.52
N LEU A 59 -12.95 -3.57 -9.03
CA LEU A 59 -12.18 -2.92 -7.96
C LEU A 59 -11.76 -1.52 -8.38
N PHE A 60 -11.21 -1.38 -9.58
CA PHE A 60 -10.84 -0.08 -10.15
C PHE A 60 -12.06 0.85 -10.24
N SER A 61 -13.19 0.35 -10.74
CA SER A 61 -14.42 1.14 -10.86
C SER A 61 -14.99 1.56 -9.50
N ALA A 62 -14.87 0.71 -8.48
CA ALA A 62 -15.27 1.04 -7.11
C ALA A 62 -14.38 2.15 -6.54
N VAL A 63 -13.06 2.03 -6.67
CA VAL A 63 -12.10 3.05 -6.21
C VAL A 63 -12.23 4.34 -7.00
N ALA A 64 -12.49 4.29 -8.31
CA ALA A 64 -12.69 5.48 -9.14
C ALA A 64 -13.87 6.35 -8.69
N LYS A 65 -14.94 5.75 -8.15
CA LYS A 65 -16.07 6.50 -7.58
C LYS A 65 -15.66 7.32 -6.35
N ILE A 66 -14.68 6.85 -5.59
CA ILE A 66 -14.20 7.52 -4.37
C ILE A 66 -12.86 8.25 -4.58
N GLY A 67 -12.23 8.15 -5.75
CA GLY A 67 -10.88 8.65 -6.01
C GLY A 67 -10.70 10.13 -5.73
N GLY A 68 -11.70 10.96 -6.06
CA GLY A 68 -11.70 12.39 -5.73
C GLY A 68 -11.69 12.65 -4.21
N HIS A 69 -12.48 11.91 -3.44
CA HIS A 69 -12.51 12.01 -1.98
C HIS A 69 -11.21 11.49 -1.37
N ALA A 70 -10.67 10.38 -1.89
CA ALA A 70 -9.40 9.83 -1.44
C ALA A 70 -8.26 10.82 -1.69
N ARG A 71 -8.25 11.51 -2.84
CA ARG A 71 -7.27 12.54 -3.16
C ARG A 71 -7.39 13.74 -2.22
N ALA A 72 -8.60 14.20 -1.94
CA ALA A 72 -8.86 15.32 -1.03
C ALA A 72 -8.48 15.03 0.43
N ALA A 73 -8.29 13.76 0.79
CA ALA A 73 -7.83 13.38 2.12
C ALA A 73 -6.34 13.67 2.36
N TYR A 74 -5.55 13.97 1.32
CA TYR A 74 -4.13 14.36 1.43
C TYR A 74 -3.99 15.87 1.61
N SER A 75 -3.11 16.30 2.51
CA SER A 75 -2.86 17.73 2.78
C SER A 75 -2.20 18.46 1.60
N ASP A 76 -1.40 17.73 0.84
CA ASP A 76 -0.62 18.27 -0.26
C ASP A 76 -1.27 17.90 -1.59
N CYS A 77 -0.96 18.69 -2.63
CA CYS A 77 -1.38 18.36 -3.99
C CYS A 77 -0.79 17.01 -4.42
N VAL A 78 -1.66 16.07 -4.81
CA VAL A 78 -1.25 14.80 -5.40
C VAL A 78 -1.25 14.94 -6.92
N GLU A 79 -0.07 15.15 -7.49
CA GLU A 79 0.17 15.36 -8.93
C GLU A 79 0.21 14.03 -9.73
N ILE A 80 -0.58 13.06 -9.31
CA ILE A 80 -0.74 11.78 -10.00
C ILE A 80 -2.02 11.85 -10.83
N ARG A 81 -1.95 11.46 -12.10
CA ARG A 81 -3.14 11.34 -12.96
C ARG A 81 -4.13 10.34 -12.36
N SER A 82 -5.43 10.57 -12.56
CA SER A 82 -6.47 9.80 -11.89
C SER A 82 -6.30 8.29 -12.09
N PRO A 83 -6.28 7.72 -13.31
CA PRO A 83 -6.21 6.27 -13.46
C PRO A 83 -5.01 5.65 -12.73
N GLU A 84 -3.86 6.32 -12.75
CA GLU A 84 -2.66 5.89 -12.05
C GLU A 84 -2.76 6.01 -10.53
N PHE A 85 -3.52 6.99 -10.02
CA PHE A 85 -3.80 7.19 -8.60
C PHE A 85 -4.80 6.16 -8.08
N GLU A 86 -5.91 5.96 -8.79
CA GLU A 86 -6.91 4.96 -8.43
C GLU A 86 -6.32 3.55 -8.46
N MET A 87 -5.54 3.23 -9.49
CA MET A 87 -4.91 1.90 -9.57
C MET A 87 -3.87 1.67 -8.46
N MET A 88 -3.18 2.73 -8.02
CA MET A 88 -2.31 2.68 -6.84
C MET A 88 -3.14 2.36 -5.59
N LEU A 89 -4.27 3.05 -5.38
CA LEU A 89 -5.16 2.77 -4.26
C LEU A 89 -5.71 1.34 -4.26
N VAL A 90 -6.11 0.79 -5.42
CA VAL A 90 -6.53 -0.62 -5.52
C VAL A 90 -5.42 -1.56 -5.05
N ARG A 91 -4.20 -1.40 -5.59
CA ARG A 91 -3.07 -2.27 -5.26
C ARG A 91 -2.65 -2.16 -3.80
N ASP A 92 -2.62 -0.94 -3.27
CA ASP A 92 -2.22 -0.67 -1.89
C ASP A 92 -3.26 -1.20 -0.89
N GLY A 93 -4.55 -0.96 -1.15
CA GLY A 93 -5.64 -1.49 -0.34
C GLY A 93 -5.69 -3.02 -0.35
N CYS A 94 -5.63 -3.62 -1.54
CA CYS A 94 -5.60 -5.08 -1.69
C CYS A 94 -4.37 -5.70 -1.00
N PHE A 95 -3.21 -5.04 -1.08
CA PHE A 95 -2.02 -5.49 -0.36
C PHE A 95 -2.24 -5.52 1.14
N ILE A 96 -2.78 -4.44 1.73
CA ILE A 96 -3.03 -4.35 3.18
C ILE A 96 -4.04 -5.41 3.62
N VAL A 97 -5.18 -5.53 2.92
CA VAL A 97 -6.22 -6.52 3.23
C VAL A 97 -5.66 -7.93 3.19
N GLU A 98 -4.93 -8.27 2.12
CA GLU A 98 -4.39 -9.61 1.96
C GLU A 98 -3.26 -9.92 2.94
N LEU A 99 -2.41 -8.94 3.24
CA LEU A 99 -1.39 -9.07 4.27
C LEU A 99 -2.01 -9.37 5.64
N VAL A 100 -3.00 -8.59 6.06
CA VAL A 100 -3.66 -8.77 7.36
C VAL A 100 -4.34 -10.14 7.41
N ARG A 101 -5.04 -10.54 6.35
CA ARG A 101 -5.65 -11.86 6.26
C ARG A 101 -4.61 -12.98 6.39
N LYS A 102 -3.51 -12.90 5.63
CA LYS A 102 -2.41 -13.88 5.71
C LYS A 102 -1.70 -13.88 7.07
N PHE A 103 -1.66 -12.76 7.77
CA PHE A 103 -1.10 -12.68 9.12
C PHE A 103 -1.99 -13.36 10.17
N VAL A 104 -3.32 -13.25 10.02
CA VAL A 104 -4.29 -13.84 10.95
C VAL A 104 -4.52 -15.32 10.66
N ASP A 105 -4.62 -15.70 9.38
CA ASP A 105 -4.82 -17.09 8.97
C ASP A 105 -3.48 -17.83 9.00
N THR A 106 -3.37 -18.89 9.78
CA THR A 106 -2.26 -19.86 9.71
C THR A 106 -2.41 -20.77 8.47
N ASP A 107 -2.55 -20.15 7.30
CA ASP A 107 -2.69 -20.85 6.02
C ASP A 107 -1.33 -21.40 5.58
N PRO A 108 -1.20 -22.72 5.29
CA PRO A 108 0.01 -23.31 4.72
C PRO A 108 0.50 -22.60 3.44
N SER A 109 -0.38 -21.92 2.70
CA SER A 109 0.00 -21.13 1.53
C SER A 109 0.93 -19.95 1.86
N ASN A 110 0.95 -19.50 3.12
CA ASN A 110 1.86 -18.46 3.60
C ASN A 110 3.32 -18.94 3.71
N GLU A 111 3.55 -20.26 3.79
CA GLU A 111 4.91 -20.81 3.86
C GLU A 111 5.74 -20.51 2.62
N ASN A 112 5.11 -20.22 1.47
CA ASN A 112 5.77 -19.88 0.21
C ASN A 112 5.87 -18.37 -0.06
N ASP A 113 5.41 -17.53 0.87
CA ASP A 113 5.46 -16.08 0.71
C ASP A 113 6.75 -15.50 1.32
N PRO A 114 7.62 -14.86 0.52
CA PRO A 114 8.87 -14.29 1.03
C PRO A 114 8.68 -13.30 2.19
N ILE A 115 7.52 -12.61 2.26
CA ILE A 115 7.20 -11.68 3.34
C ILE A 115 7.12 -12.39 4.70
N PHE A 116 6.62 -13.63 4.72
CA PHE A 116 6.45 -14.44 5.92
C PHE A 116 7.63 -15.38 6.18
N GLN A 117 8.46 -15.67 5.16
CA GLN A 117 9.68 -16.46 5.31
C GLN A 117 10.84 -15.68 5.93
N MET A 118 10.88 -14.36 5.73
CA MET A 118 11.99 -13.51 6.16
C MET A 118 11.56 -12.58 7.30
N GLU A 119 12.01 -12.87 8.53
CA GLU A 119 11.65 -12.08 9.73
C GLU A 119 11.97 -10.58 9.59
N TRP A 120 13.12 -10.24 8.99
CA TRP A 120 13.51 -8.85 8.74
C TRP A 120 12.56 -8.12 7.78
N MET A 121 11.89 -8.85 6.88
CA MET A 121 10.95 -8.28 5.92
C MET A 121 9.66 -7.89 6.62
N MET A 122 9.10 -8.77 7.47
CA MET A 122 7.91 -8.47 8.26
C MET A 122 8.15 -7.27 9.20
N ASN A 123 9.27 -7.24 9.92
CA ASN A 123 9.62 -6.12 10.80
C ASN A 123 9.75 -4.80 10.01
N SER A 124 10.36 -4.85 8.83
CA SER A 124 10.49 -3.68 7.96
C SER A 124 9.14 -3.21 7.40
N LEU A 125 8.26 -4.15 7.08
CA LEU A 125 6.94 -3.88 6.55
C LEU A 125 6.05 -3.24 7.60
N GLN A 126 6.01 -3.80 8.82
CA GLN A 126 5.27 -3.24 9.94
C GLN A 126 5.70 -1.80 10.24
N ARG A 127 7.02 -1.53 10.27
CA ARG A 127 7.54 -0.16 10.42
C ARG A 127 7.00 0.76 9.32
N ASP A 128 7.13 0.37 8.06
CA ASP A 128 6.69 1.19 6.93
C ASP A 128 5.17 1.43 6.93
N LEU A 129 4.37 0.43 7.31
CA LEU A 129 2.92 0.55 7.44
C LEU A 129 2.49 1.43 8.63
N MET A 130 3.37 1.69 9.60
CA MET A 130 3.11 2.59 10.72
C MET A 130 3.54 4.04 10.42
N LEU A 131 4.25 4.29 9.32
CA LEU A 131 4.67 5.64 8.95
C LEU A 131 3.45 6.49 8.57
N PHE A 132 3.34 7.67 9.18
CA PHE A 132 2.19 8.56 9.01
C PHE A 132 1.99 9.04 7.56
N GLU A 133 3.09 9.22 6.82
CA GLU A 133 3.07 9.64 5.42
C GLU A 133 2.87 8.48 4.43
N ASN A 134 2.90 7.24 4.92
CA ASN A 134 2.82 6.03 4.11
C ASN A 134 1.44 5.37 4.25
N GLN A 135 0.39 6.16 4.03
CA GLN A 135 -0.99 5.77 4.32
C GLN A 135 -1.93 6.03 3.14
N ILE A 136 -3.02 5.27 3.11
CA ILE A 136 -4.21 5.54 2.31
C ILE A 136 -5.41 5.85 3.21
N PRO A 137 -6.43 6.57 2.74
CA PRO A 137 -7.63 6.82 3.53
C PRO A 137 -8.35 5.52 3.88
N PHE A 138 -8.76 5.36 5.14
CA PHE A 138 -9.33 4.09 5.63
C PHE A 138 -10.56 3.61 4.86
N PHE A 139 -11.40 4.51 4.33
CA PHE A 139 -12.58 4.14 3.53
C PHE A 139 -12.25 3.51 2.16
N VAL A 140 -10.97 3.43 1.78
CA VAL A 140 -10.51 2.69 0.61
C VAL A 140 -10.32 1.19 0.92
N ILE A 141 -10.09 0.85 2.20
CA ILE A 141 -9.89 -0.51 2.72
C ILE A 141 -11.24 -1.10 3.14
#